data_AF-A0A348ZWF3-F1
#
_entry.id   AF-A0A348ZWF3-F1
#
_cell.length_a   1.000
_cell.length_b   1.000
_cell.length_c   1.000
_cell.angle_alpha   90.00
_cell.angle_beta   90.00
_cell.angle_gamma   90.00
#
_symmetry.space_group_name_H-M   'P 1'
#
loop_
_entity.id
_entity.type
_entity.pdbx_description
1 polymer ?
#
loop_
_entity_poly.entity_id
_entity_poly.type
_entity_poly.pdbx_seq_one_letter_code
_entity_poly.pdbx_strand_id
1 'polypeptide(L)' 'MAKLVHIGDKLVNLDSIDYVDLNYGTDRAVIMHFRGSDRTLSLGGDDGEELKTYLVSEQIFDHGSLK' A
#
# COMPACT_ATOMS: atom_id res chain seq x y z
N MET A 1 7.11 -17.00 -3.97
CA MET A 1 5.94 -16.94 -4.86
C MET A 1 5.49 -15.49 -4.83
N ALA A 2 5.27 -14.86 -6.00
CA ALA A 2 5.02 -13.42 -6.02
C ALA A 2 3.63 -13.09 -5.45
N LYS A 3 3.54 -12.09 -4.57
CA LYS A 3 2.25 -11.62 -4.01
C LYS A 3 1.64 -10.55 -4.92
N LEU A 4 0.60 -10.91 -5.68
CA LEU A 4 -0.10 -10.01 -6.59
C LEU A 4 -1.50 -9.70 -6.06
N VAL A 5 -1.90 -8.42 -6.07
CA VAL A 5 -3.25 -8.00 -5.70
C VAL A 5 -3.85 -7.09 -6.77
N HIS A 6 -5.17 -7.18 -6.91
CA HIS A 6 -5.93 -6.25 -7.73
C HIS A 6 -6.38 -5.08 -6.86
N ILE A 7 -6.10 -3.87 -7.33
CA ILE A 7 -6.51 -2.63 -6.67
C ILE A 7 -7.14 -1.74 -7.73
N GLY A 8 -8.48 -1.62 -7.68
CA GLY A 8 -9.27 -1.02 -8.75
C GLY A 8 -9.06 -1.76 -10.08
N ASP A 9 -8.57 -1.03 -11.09
CA ASP A 9 -8.24 -1.54 -12.42
C ASP A 9 -6.77 -1.99 -12.57
N LYS A 10 -5.98 -1.94 -11.49
CA LYS A 10 -4.54 -2.18 -11.53
C LYS A 10 -4.16 -3.50 -10.88
N LEU A 11 -3.21 -4.20 -11.50
CA LEU A 11 -2.52 -5.33 -10.91
C LEU A 11 -1.24 -4.84 -10.25
N VAL A 12 -1.11 -5.07 -8.95
CA VAL A 12 0.00 -4.58 -8.14
C VAL A 12 0.80 -5.76 -7.58
N ASN A 13 2.12 -5.71 -7.75
CA ASN A 13 3.03 -6.65 -7.13
C ASN A 13 3.50 -6.12 -5.78
N LEU A 14 3.06 -6.76 -4.69
CA LEU A 14 3.39 -6.34 -3.34
C LEU A 14 4.89 -6.49 -3.02
N ASP A 15 5.58 -7.44 -3.64
CA ASP A 15 7.02 -7.64 -3.45
C ASP A 15 7.87 -6.50 -4.05
N SER A 16 7.26 -5.69 -4.92
CA SER A 16 7.87 -4.52 -5.53
C SER A 16 7.68 -3.24 -4.72
N ILE A 17 6.91 -3.29 -3.63
CA ILE A 17 6.71 -2.14 -2.74
C ILE A 17 7.99 -1.90 -1.93
N ASP A 18 8.41 -0.63 -1.88
CA ASP A 18 9.52 -0.18 -1.06
C ASP A 18 9.02 0.23 0.33
N TYR A 19 8.04 1.14 0.38
CA TYR A 19 7.36 1.54 1.59
C TYR A 19 5.94 2.04 1.30
N VAL A 20 5.13 2.15 2.36
CA VAL A 20 3.76 2.65 2.32
C VAL A 20 3.64 3.81 3.30
N ASP A 21 3.10 4.93 2.83
CA ASP A 21 2.74 6.08 3.63
C ASP A 21 1.23 6.04 3.90
N LEU A 22 0.86 6.07 5.18
CA LEU A 22 -0.54 6.01 5.65
C LEU A 22 -1.05 7.37 6.16
N ASN A 23 -0.21 8.41 6.14
CA ASN A 23 -0.41 9.68 6.85
C ASN A 23 -0.51 10.89 5.91
N TYR A 24 -0.67 10.68 4.59
CA TYR A 24 -0.66 11.79 3.64
C TYR A 24 -1.99 12.58 3.65
N GLY A 25 -2.04 13.60 4.51
CA GLY A 25 -3.00 14.72 4.46
C GLY A 25 -4.45 14.42 4.85
N THR A 26 -4.86 13.16 4.97
CA THR A 26 -6.16 12.72 5.50
C THR A 26 -6.06 11.30 6.06
N ASP A 27 -6.87 10.97 7.08
CA ASP A 27 -6.86 9.67 7.79
C ASP A 27 -7.11 8.43 6.90
N ARG A 28 -7.52 8.63 5.63
CA ARG A 28 -7.99 7.57 4.72
C ARG A 28 -7.18 7.45 3.44
N ALA A 29 -5.94 7.95 3.42
CA ALA A 29 -5.08 7.90 2.24
C ALA A 29 -3.94 6.90 2.43
N VAL A 30 -3.78 5.99 1.48
CA VAL A 30 -2.67 5.04 1.39
C VAL A 30 -1.87 5.36 0.14
N ILE A 31 -0.56 5.61 0.30
CA ILE A 31 0.36 5.82 -0.81
C ILE A 31 1.42 4.73 -0.79
N MET A 32 1.50 3.97 -1.87
CA MET A 32 2.52 2.93 -2.06
C MET A 32 3.61 3.43 -2.99
N HIS A 33 4.86 3.27 -2.55
CA HIS A 33 6.06 3.57 -3.32
C HIS A 33 6.71 2.27 -3.80
N PHE A 34 7.16 2.23 -5.05
CA PHE A 34 7.72 1.02 -5.65
C PHE A 34 9.24 1.09 -5.77
N ARG A 35 9.93 0.00 -5.44
CA ARG A 35 11.40 -0.04 -5.45
C ARG A 35 11.94 0.17 -6.86
N GLY A 36 12.87 1.11 -7.00
CA GLY A 36 13.50 1.42 -8.30
C GLY A 36 12.56 2.10 -9.29
N SER A 37 11.46 2.70 -8.83
CA SER A 37 10.49 3.40 -9.65
C SER A 37 10.02 4.68 -8.96
N ASP A 38 9.96 5.79 -9.70
CA ASP A 38 9.38 7.05 -9.21
C ASP A 38 7.85 7.05 -9.18
N ARG A 39 7.21 5.96 -9.64
CA ARG A 39 5.77 5.81 -9.62
C ARG A 39 5.27 5.56 -8.20
N THR A 40 4.13 6.16 -7.90
CA THR A 40 3.37 5.90 -6.68
C THR A 40 1.95 5.45 -7.04
N LEU A 41 1.33 4.67 -6.15
CA LEU A 41 -0.10 4.39 -6.20
C LEU A 41 -0.74 5.00 -4.96
N SER A 42 -1.65 5.95 -5.16
CA SER A 42 -2.43 6.57 -4.09
C SER A 42 -3.87 6.07 -4.15
N LEU A 43 -4.38 5.62 -3.01
CA LEU A 43 -5.78 5.27 -2.79
C LEU A 43 -6.31 6.08 -1.62
N GLY A 44 -7.54 6.57 -1.79
CA GLY A 44 -8.22 7.36 -0.77
C GLY A 44 -9.60 6.78 -0.46
N GLY A 45 -10.15 7.15 0.69
CA GLY A 45 -11.51 6.76 1.07
C GLY A 45 -11.59 5.32 1.56
N ASP A 46 -12.70 4.63 1.24
CA ASP A 46 -12.98 3.30 1.79
C ASP A 46 -12.01 2.23 1.22
N ASP A 47 -11.63 2.34 -0.05
CA ASP A 47 -10.64 1.46 -0.69
C ASP A 47 -9.25 1.58 -0.03
N GLY A 48 -8.89 2.78 0.43
CA GLY A 48 -7.65 3.02 1.16
C GLY A 48 -7.64 2.31 2.52
N GLU A 49 -8.74 2.39 3.26
CA GLU A 49 -8.89 1.70 4.56
C GLU A 49 -8.93 0.17 4.42
N GLU A 50 -9.60 -0.35 3.38
CA GLU A 50 -9.60 -1.78 3.08
C GLU A 50 -8.19 -2.27 2.76
N LEU A 51 -7.46 -1.55 1.90
CA LEU A 51 -6.08 -1.91 1.56
C LEU A 51 -5.15 -1.85 2.77
N LYS A 52 -5.28 -0.82 3.62
CA LYS A 52 -4.52 -0.71 4.87
C LYS A 52 -4.76 -1.91 5.78
N THR A 53 -6.02 -2.29 5.98
CA THR A 53 -6.40 -3.47 6.77
C THR A 53 -5.79 -4.74 6.20
N TYR A 54 -5.84 -4.90 4.88
CA TYR A 54 -5.24 -6.04 4.18
C TYR A 54 -3.71 -6.10 4.36
N LEU A 55 -3.00 -5.01 4.10
CA LEU A 55 -1.53 -4.94 4.21
C LEU A 55 -1.03 -5.24 5.62
N VAL A 56 -1.77 -4.78 6.64
CA VAL A 56 -1.50 -5.09 8.04
C VAL A 56 -1.73 -6.58 8.34
N SER A 57 -2.80 -7.17 7.82
CA SER A 57 -3.13 -8.59 8.04
C SER A 57 -2.10 -9.56 7.44
N GLU A 58 -1.51 -9.19 6.30
CA GLU A 58 -0.51 -10.00 5.59
C GLU A 58 0.90 -9.92 6.22
N GLN A 59 1.06 -9.18 7.32
CA GLN A 59 2.35 -8.90 7.98
C GLN A 59 3.42 -8.38 7.00
N ILE A 60 3.01 -7.71 5.92
CA ILE A 60 3.94 -7.16 4.92
C ILE A 60 4.70 -5.97 5.52
N PHE A 61 4.10 -5.31 6.50
CA PHE A 61 4.70 -4.25 7.28
C PHE A 61 4.54 -4.56 8.77
N ASP A 62 5.64 -4.51 9.51
CA ASP A 62 5.63 -4.63 10.96
C ASP A 62 4.95 -3.38 11.54
N HIS A 63 4.18 -3.52 12.62
CA HIS A 63 3.45 -2.39 13.25
C HIS A 63 4.37 -1.19 13.61
N GLY A 64 5.69 -1.39 13.66
CA GLY A 64 6.69 -0.35 13.97
C GLY A 64 7.37 0.33 12.78
N SER A 65 7.12 -0.09 11.52
CA SER A 65 7.81 0.45 10.33
C SER A 65 6.93 1.31 9.42
N LEU A 66 5.66 1.50 9.78
CA LEU A 66 4.78 2.50 9.16
C LEU A 66 5.11 3.87 9.76
N LYS A 67 5.72 4.76 8.97
CA LYS A 67 5.91 6.17 9.31
C LYS A 67 4.82 7.02 8.68
#